data_AF-A0A7X9C9U4-F1
#
_entry.id   AF-A0A7X9C9U4-F1
#
_cell.length_a   1.000
_cell.length_b   1.000
_cell.length_c   1.000
_cell.angle_alpha   90.00
_cell.angle_beta   90.00
_cell.angle_gamma   90.00
#
_symmetry.space_group_name_H-M   'P 1'
#
loop_
_entity.id
_entity.type
_entity.pdbx_description
1 polymer ?
#
loop_
_entity_poly.entity_id
_entity_poly.type
_entity_poly.pdbx_seq_one_letter_code
_entity_poly.pdbx_strand_id
1 'polypeptide(L)'
;MVQVFTLRERLAMLPGTVRRRAEATHARTSLVADARAVSPEIPRDAEAGHLERAARRLLRRAAQDEFAREGVARVSLPEEMGRAELRRADVAGDASFHAFVEDVLSAVDIAPSLLERDDAVDLRDARGSSDAYGLSPEVASDLASYLLGLAHALLGGALELEKYLEAQAAQIREDVRAVLVRQVRVPLELKVARDRHERIENGEVEDSAAQA
;
A
#
# COMPACT_ATOMS: atom_id res chain seq x y z
N MET A 1 -53.91 10.24 11.59
CA MET A 1 -52.93 9.26 12.08
C MET A 1 -51.85 9.14 11.01
N VAL A 2 -50.68 9.76 11.18
CA VAL A 2 -49.62 9.75 10.15
C VAL A 2 -48.81 8.48 10.35
N GLN A 3 -48.91 7.52 9.41
CA GLN A 3 -48.08 6.31 9.44
C GLN A 3 -46.62 6.69 9.15
N VAL A 4 -45.78 6.64 10.18
CA VAL A 4 -44.34 6.81 10.04
C VAL A 4 -43.75 5.46 9.65
N PHE A 5 -43.63 5.22 8.35
CA PHE A 5 -42.90 4.06 7.84
C PHE A 5 -41.42 4.21 8.16
N THR A 6 -40.81 3.14 8.65
CA THR A 6 -39.36 3.01 8.83
C THR A 6 -38.65 3.06 7.48
N LEU A 7 -37.35 3.41 7.47
CA LEU A 7 -36.54 3.44 6.25
C LEU A 7 -36.60 2.10 5.49
N ARG A 8 -36.64 0.98 6.25
CA ARG A 8 -36.70 -0.39 5.73
C ARG A 8 -38.03 -0.69 5.02
N GLU A 9 -39.16 -0.23 5.57
CA GLU A 9 -40.49 -0.38 4.96
C GLU A 9 -40.65 0.47 3.71
N ARG A 10 -40.10 1.69 3.70
CA ARG A 10 -40.11 2.57 2.52
C ARG A 10 -39.30 1.97 1.37
N LEU A 11 -38.14 1.38 1.66
CA LEU A 11 -37.30 0.70 0.66
C LEU A 11 -37.98 -0.55 0.06
N ALA A 12 -38.78 -1.27 0.87
CA ALA A 12 -39.54 -2.43 0.40
C ALA A 12 -40.68 -2.06 -0.58
N MET A 13 -41.21 -0.83 -0.50
CA MET A 13 -42.24 -0.32 -1.39
C MET A 13 -41.71 0.25 -2.72
N LEU A 14 -40.38 0.35 -2.89
CA LEU A 14 -39.78 0.84 -4.13
C LEU A 14 -39.80 -0.22 -5.24
N PRO A 15 -39.88 0.21 -6.53
CA PRO A 15 -39.70 -0.69 -7.67
C PRO A 15 -38.39 -1.48 -7.55
N GLY A 16 -38.40 -2.76 -7.94
CA GLY A 16 -37.25 -3.66 -7.77
C GLY A 16 -35.95 -3.16 -8.45
N THR A 17 -36.05 -2.34 -9.49
CA THR A 17 -34.90 -1.67 -10.12
C THR A 17 -34.27 -0.60 -9.22
N VAL A 18 -35.09 0.19 -8.53
CA VAL A 18 -34.63 1.21 -7.58
C VAL A 18 -34.01 0.56 -6.35
N ARG A 19 -34.60 -0.53 -5.86
CA ARG A 19 -34.07 -1.31 -4.74
C ARG A 19 -32.70 -1.90 -5.04
N ARG A 20 -32.55 -2.58 -6.18
CA ARG A 20 -31.25 -3.13 -6.62
C ARG A 20 -30.19 -2.03 -6.79
N ARG A 21 -30.57 -0.86 -7.31
CA ARG A 21 -29.66 0.29 -7.40
C ARG A 21 -29.24 0.78 -6.01
N ALA A 22 -30.18 0.90 -5.07
CA ALA A 22 -29.88 1.30 -3.69
C ALA A 22 -28.97 0.30 -2.97
N GLU A 23 -29.22 -1.00 -3.14
CA GLU A 23 -28.37 -2.09 -2.63
C GLU A 23 -26.96 -2.03 -3.21
N ALA A 24 -26.83 -1.85 -4.53
CA ALA A 24 -25.52 -1.71 -5.19
C ALA A 24 -24.77 -0.44 -4.74
N THR A 25 -25.48 0.68 -4.57
CA THR A 25 -24.90 1.90 -4.01
C THR A 25 -24.43 1.68 -2.57
N HIS A 26 -25.24 1.02 -1.74
CA HIS A 26 -24.88 0.73 -0.35
C HIS A 26 -23.66 -0.20 -0.26
N ALA A 27 -23.63 -1.27 -1.06
CA ALA A 27 -22.48 -2.19 -1.13
C ALA A 27 -21.20 -1.44 -1.54
N ARG A 28 -21.27 -0.60 -2.58
CA ARG A 28 -20.14 0.27 -2.97
C ARG A 28 -19.69 1.18 -1.83
N THR A 29 -20.62 1.84 -1.15
CA THR A 29 -20.29 2.73 -0.02
C THR A 29 -19.62 1.96 1.12
N SER A 30 -20.04 0.73 1.41
CA SER A 30 -19.40 -0.13 2.41
C SER A 30 -17.96 -0.45 2.02
N LEU A 31 -17.74 -0.96 0.80
CA LEU A 31 -16.40 -1.31 0.31
C LEU A 31 -15.42 -0.12 0.38
N VAL A 32 -15.89 1.08 0.03
CA VAL A 32 -15.08 2.31 0.13
C VAL A 32 -14.83 2.70 1.59
N ALA A 33 -15.82 2.53 2.47
CA ALA A 33 -15.63 2.79 3.91
C ALA A 33 -14.60 1.82 4.52
N ASP A 34 -14.62 0.56 4.10
CA ASP A 34 -13.69 -0.48 4.55
C ASP A 34 -12.26 -0.18 4.06
N ALA A 35 -12.10 0.16 2.78
CA ALA A 35 -10.81 0.59 2.24
C ALA A 35 -10.26 1.82 2.97
N ARG A 36 -11.13 2.79 3.29
CA ARG A 36 -10.75 4.01 4.05
C ARG A 36 -10.45 3.73 5.51
N ALA A 37 -10.94 2.64 6.08
CA ALA A 37 -10.60 2.24 7.44
C ALA A 37 -9.11 1.87 7.53
N VAL A 38 -8.56 1.27 6.47
CA VAL A 38 -7.14 0.90 6.38
C VAL A 38 -6.28 2.05 5.83
N SER A 39 -6.74 2.74 4.78
CA SER A 39 -6.03 3.83 4.09
C SER A 39 -6.91 5.10 4.08
N PRO A 40 -6.85 5.94 5.13
CA PRO A 40 -7.74 7.09 5.31
C PRO A 40 -7.69 8.14 4.19
N GLU A 41 -6.56 8.21 3.47
CA GLU A 41 -6.33 9.07 2.31
C GLU A 41 -7.14 8.71 1.07
N ILE A 42 -7.81 7.55 1.04
CA ILE A 42 -8.70 7.18 -0.05
C ILE A 42 -9.94 8.12 -0.08
N PRO A 43 -10.31 8.68 -1.26
CA PRO A 43 -11.49 9.53 -1.40
C PRO A 43 -12.79 8.81 -1.03
N ARG A 44 -13.80 9.56 -0.56
CA ARG A 44 -15.12 9.00 -0.19
C ARG A 44 -15.92 8.46 -1.37
N ASP A 45 -15.64 8.96 -2.56
CA ASP A 45 -16.24 8.57 -3.84
C ASP A 45 -15.35 7.62 -4.66
N ALA A 46 -14.31 7.07 -4.02
CA ALA A 46 -13.29 6.24 -4.66
C ALA A 46 -13.87 5.12 -5.55
N GLU A 47 -13.22 4.96 -6.69
CA GLU A 47 -13.37 3.83 -7.62
C GLU A 47 -12.26 2.79 -7.42
N ALA A 48 -12.40 1.61 -8.02
CA ALA A 48 -11.41 0.53 -7.96
C ALA A 48 -9.97 1.01 -8.22
N GLY A 49 -9.77 1.84 -9.26
CA GLY A 49 -8.44 2.39 -9.57
C GLY A 49 -7.83 3.31 -8.50
N HIS A 50 -8.62 3.82 -7.54
CA HIS A 50 -8.10 4.54 -6.38
C HIS A 50 -7.50 3.57 -5.35
N LEU A 51 -8.16 2.44 -5.12
CA LEU A 51 -7.71 1.38 -4.22
C LEU A 51 -6.48 0.67 -4.79
N GLU A 52 -6.45 0.37 -6.09
CA GLU A 52 -5.25 -0.15 -6.78
C GLU A 52 -4.05 0.79 -6.67
N ARG A 53 -4.28 2.10 -6.78
CA ARG A 53 -3.22 3.10 -6.58
C ARG A 53 -2.80 3.18 -5.11
N ALA A 54 -3.72 2.98 -4.16
CA ALA A 54 -3.40 2.93 -2.74
C ALA A 54 -2.53 1.72 -2.39
N ALA A 55 -2.90 0.52 -2.86
CA ALA A 55 -2.10 -0.71 -2.73
C ALA A 55 -0.68 -0.52 -3.29
N ARG A 56 -0.55 0.01 -4.51
CA ARG A 56 0.77 0.32 -5.10
C ARG A 56 1.56 1.37 -4.35
N ARG A 57 0.90 2.38 -3.75
CA ARG A 57 1.60 3.37 -2.91
C ARG A 57 2.09 2.75 -1.61
N LEU A 58 1.29 1.90 -1.00
CA LEU A 58 1.62 1.21 0.25
C LEU A 58 2.90 0.38 0.07
N LEU A 59 2.95 -0.47 -0.95
CA LEU A 59 4.12 -1.33 -1.21
C LEU A 59 5.35 -0.57 -1.68
N ARG A 60 5.19 0.46 -2.52
CA ARG A 60 6.33 1.32 -2.86
C ARG A 60 6.92 2.00 -1.62
N ARG A 61 6.07 2.47 -0.71
CA ARG A 61 6.53 3.10 0.53
C ARG A 61 7.20 2.08 1.45
N ALA A 62 6.60 0.91 1.65
CA ALA A 62 7.21 -0.17 2.42
C ALA A 62 8.58 -0.59 1.85
N ALA A 63 8.73 -0.67 0.52
CA ALA A 63 10.03 -0.95 -0.09
C ALA A 63 11.06 0.16 0.14
N GLN A 64 10.65 1.44 0.11
CA GLN A 64 11.53 2.56 0.44
C GLN A 64 11.90 2.59 1.93
N ASP A 65 10.95 2.23 2.80
CA ASP A 65 11.15 2.07 4.24
C ASP A 65 12.16 0.95 4.50
N GLU A 66 12.02 -0.20 3.82
CA GLU A 66 12.94 -1.34 3.87
C GLU A 66 14.35 -0.97 3.34
N PHE A 67 14.42 -0.17 2.27
CA PHE A 67 15.70 0.33 1.78
C PHE A 67 16.39 1.23 2.79
N ALA A 68 15.64 2.10 3.49
CA ALA A 68 16.20 2.90 4.57
C ALA A 68 16.56 2.04 5.80
N ARG A 69 15.78 0.98 6.09
CA ARG A 69 15.98 0.07 7.22
C ARG A 69 17.27 -0.74 7.06
N GLU A 70 17.39 -1.47 5.96
CA GLU A 70 18.49 -2.41 5.74
C GLU A 70 19.34 -2.06 4.51
N GLY A 71 18.70 -1.56 3.45
CA GLY A 71 19.36 -1.31 2.17
C GLY A 71 20.56 -0.35 2.27
N VAL A 72 20.44 0.71 3.09
CA VAL A 72 21.52 1.70 3.32
C VAL A 72 22.77 1.05 3.91
N ALA A 73 22.62 0.04 4.77
CA ALA A 73 23.75 -0.66 5.40
C ALA A 73 24.26 -1.84 4.57
N ARG A 74 23.39 -2.51 3.82
CA ARG A 74 23.70 -3.72 3.04
C ARG A 74 24.30 -3.43 1.67
N VAL A 75 23.98 -2.27 1.08
CA VAL A 75 24.40 -1.89 -0.28
C VAL A 75 25.59 -0.94 -0.18
N SER A 76 26.60 -1.14 -1.04
CA SER A 76 27.74 -0.24 -1.13
C SER A 76 27.33 1.06 -1.83
N LEU A 77 26.97 2.07 -1.04
CA LEU A 77 26.55 3.37 -1.54
C LEU A 77 27.72 4.36 -1.62
N PRO A 78 27.80 5.22 -2.65
CA PRO A 78 28.84 6.24 -2.71
C PRO A 78 28.65 7.30 -1.62
N GLU A 79 29.76 7.82 -1.09
CA GLU A 79 29.76 8.91 -0.11
C GLU A 79 29.26 10.22 -0.73
N GLU A 80 29.71 10.53 -1.94
CA GLU A 80 29.25 11.69 -2.71
C GLU A 80 27.96 11.34 -3.48
N MET A 81 26.87 12.00 -3.12
CA MET A 81 25.54 11.73 -3.71
C MET A 81 25.29 12.48 -5.03
N GLY A 82 26.33 12.84 -5.78
CA GLY A 82 26.16 13.57 -7.04
C GLY A 82 25.72 12.68 -8.22
N ARG A 83 25.10 13.25 -9.26
CA ARG A 83 24.61 12.48 -10.41
C ARG A 83 25.72 11.79 -11.20
N ALA A 84 26.93 12.36 -11.23
CA ALA A 84 28.05 11.76 -11.95
C ALA A 84 28.66 10.61 -11.12
N GLU A 85 28.69 10.79 -9.81
CA GLU A 85 29.23 9.89 -8.80
C GLU A 85 28.36 8.63 -8.74
N LEU A 86 27.04 8.79 -8.64
CA LEU A 86 26.09 7.66 -8.66
C LEU A 86 26.15 6.86 -9.97
N ARG A 87 26.35 7.54 -11.11
CA ARG A 87 26.53 6.85 -12.40
C ARG A 87 27.84 6.10 -12.49
N ARG A 88 28.91 6.62 -11.88
CA ARG A 88 30.21 5.94 -11.82
C ARG A 88 30.17 4.73 -10.90
N ALA A 89 29.40 4.80 -9.81
CA ALA A 89 29.21 3.69 -8.88
C ALA A 89 28.34 2.57 -9.47
N ASP A 90 27.41 2.89 -10.39
CA ASP A 90 26.48 1.94 -11.01
C ASP A 90 25.80 0.97 -10.03
N VAL A 91 25.41 1.47 -8.85
CA VAL A 91 24.81 0.69 -7.76
C VAL A 91 23.63 -0.18 -8.22
N ALA A 92 22.86 0.31 -9.21
CA ALA A 92 21.72 -0.42 -9.75
C ALA A 92 22.10 -1.69 -10.54
N GLY A 93 23.37 -1.84 -10.95
CA GLY A 93 23.95 -3.04 -11.57
C GLY A 93 24.73 -3.93 -10.59
N ASP A 94 24.88 -3.51 -9.33
CA ASP A 94 25.65 -4.26 -8.33
C ASP A 94 24.90 -5.48 -7.82
N ALA A 95 25.62 -6.59 -7.64
CA ALA A 95 25.06 -7.85 -7.15
C ALA A 95 24.41 -7.71 -5.76
N SER A 96 25.00 -6.92 -4.86
CA SER A 96 24.44 -6.69 -3.52
C SER A 96 23.10 -5.95 -3.55
N PHE A 97 22.98 -4.95 -4.42
CA PHE A 97 21.72 -4.23 -4.62
C PHE A 97 20.68 -5.13 -5.26
N HIS A 98 21.05 -5.92 -6.27
CA HIS A 98 20.15 -6.91 -6.87
C HIS A 98 19.64 -7.93 -5.84
N ALA A 99 20.52 -8.49 -5.01
CA ALA A 99 20.13 -9.41 -3.95
C ALA A 99 19.14 -8.77 -2.96
N PHE A 100 19.41 -7.52 -2.53
CA PHE A 100 18.47 -6.78 -1.69
C PHE A 100 17.11 -6.58 -2.37
N VAL A 101 17.08 -6.19 -3.66
CA VAL A 101 15.81 -6.02 -4.39
C VAL A 101 15.04 -7.33 -4.47
N GLU A 102 15.71 -8.45 -4.75
CA GLU A 102 15.03 -9.76 -4.81
C GLU A 102 14.53 -10.20 -3.43
N ASP A 103 15.24 -9.91 -2.34
CA ASP A 103 14.73 -10.15 -0.98
C ASP A 103 13.44 -9.37 -0.73
N VAL A 104 13.43 -8.07 -1.04
CA VAL A 104 12.22 -7.23 -0.90
C VAL A 104 11.08 -7.78 -1.77
N LEU A 105 11.35 -8.13 -3.02
CA LEU A 105 10.33 -8.66 -3.93
C LEU A 105 9.84 -10.06 -3.50
N SER A 106 10.66 -10.84 -2.81
CA SER A 106 10.25 -12.14 -2.26
C SER A 106 9.27 -11.99 -1.10
N ALA A 107 9.40 -10.92 -0.31
CA ALA A 107 8.45 -10.55 0.75
C ALA A 107 7.15 -9.93 0.20
N VAL A 108 7.14 -9.49 -1.07
CA VAL A 108 5.93 -8.99 -1.74
C VAL A 108 5.08 -10.16 -2.24
N ASP A 109 4.10 -10.54 -1.42
CA ASP A 109 3.12 -11.58 -1.72
C ASP A 109 1.71 -11.03 -1.90
N ILE A 110 1.21 -11.07 -3.14
CA ILE A 110 -0.14 -10.60 -3.47
C ILE A 110 -1.00 -11.82 -3.78
N ALA A 111 -1.88 -12.13 -2.85
CA ALA A 111 -2.73 -13.30 -2.87
C ALA A 111 -4.15 -12.96 -2.38
N PRO A 112 -5.15 -13.83 -2.57
CA PRO A 112 -6.47 -13.61 -1.99
C PRO A 112 -6.37 -13.40 -0.47
N SER A 113 -6.73 -12.20 -0.02
CA SER A 113 -6.68 -11.86 1.40
C SER A 113 -7.78 -12.57 2.18
N LEU A 114 -7.41 -13.10 3.34
CA LEU A 114 -8.36 -13.67 4.31
C LEU A 114 -8.79 -12.63 5.36
N LEU A 115 -8.28 -11.41 5.30
CA LEU A 115 -8.56 -10.38 6.29
C LEU A 115 -9.98 -9.87 6.17
N GLU A 116 -10.68 -9.78 7.29
CA GLU A 116 -11.86 -8.93 7.40
C GLU A 116 -11.46 -7.48 7.69
N ARG A 117 -12.43 -6.57 7.65
CA ARG A 117 -12.21 -5.13 7.87
C ARG A 117 -11.47 -4.86 9.19
N ASP A 118 -11.95 -5.44 10.28
CA ASP A 118 -11.41 -5.16 11.61
C ASP A 118 -10.02 -5.79 11.76
N ASP A 119 -9.79 -6.99 11.20
CA ASP A 119 -8.45 -7.60 11.16
C ASP A 119 -7.45 -6.77 10.37
N ALA A 120 -7.86 -6.17 9.24
CA ALA A 120 -6.98 -5.32 8.45
C ALA A 120 -6.62 -4.01 9.18
N VAL A 121 -7.56 -3.45 9.96
CA VAL A 121 -7.31 -2.29 10.82
C VAL A 121 -6.38 -2.67 11.97
N ASP A 122 -6.67 -3.77 12.65
CA ASP A 122 -5.85 -4.27 13.76
C ASP A 122 -4.44 -4.62 13.30
N LEU A 123 -4.29 -5.24 12.12
CA LEU A 123 -2.99 -5.51 11.52
C LEU A 123 -2.22 -4.21 11.26
N ARG A 124 -2.86 -3.18 10.72
CA ARG A 124 -2.20 -1.89 10.50
C ARG A 124 -1.74 -1.24 11.81
N ASP A 125 -2.58 -1.29 12.84
CA ASP A 125 -2.37 -0.58 14.10
C ASP A 125 -1.56 -1.39 15.13
N ALA A 126 -1.31 -2.68 14.86
CA ALA A 126 -0.55 -3.54 15.75
C ALA A 126 0.89 -3.05 15.90
N ARG A 127 1.37 -3.05 17.16
CA ARG A 127 2.72 -2.56 17.53
C ARG A 127 3.87 -3.30 16.83
N GLY A 128 3.65 -4.54 16.38
CA GLY A 128 4.65 -5.33 15.67
C GLY A 128 4.63 -5.15 14.16
N SER A 129 3.65 -4.41 13.63
CA SER A 129 3.43 -4.28 12.19
C SER A 129 4.24 -3.16 11.55
N SER A 130 4.61 -2.15 12.35
CA SER A 130 5.51 -1.08 11.95
C SER A 130 6.54 -0.79 13.03
N ASP A 131 7.69 -0.30 12.60
CA ASP A 131 8.73 0.24 13.45
C ASP A 131 8.97 1.73 13.11
N ALA A 132 10.09 2.30 13.58
CA ALA A 132 10.48 3.67 13.26
C ALA A 132 10.69 3.93 11.75
N TYR A 133 10.98 2.89 10.96
CA TYR A 133 11.08 2.97 9.51
C TYR A 133 9.70 2.87 8.85
N GLY A 134 8.72 2.18 9.43
CA GLY A 134 7.38 2.04 8.87
C GLY A 134 6.95 0.58 8.77
N LEU A 135 5.99 0.29 7.88
CA LEU A 135 5.49 -1.07 7.69
C LEU A 135 6.55 -1.95 7.02
N SER A 136 6.60 -3.23 7.39
CA SER A 136 7.39 -4.20 6.62
C SER A 136 6.73 -4.50 5.26
N PRO A 137 7.49 -4.98 4.26
CA PRO A 137 6.94 -5.40 2.98
C PRO A 137 5.84 -6.48 3.11
N GLU A 138 5.95 -7.40 4.06
CA GLU A 138 4.97 -8.47 4.29
C GLU A 138 3.63 -7.90 4.77
N VAL A 139 3.65 -7.06 5.82
CA VAL A 139 2.44 -6.42 6.34
C VAL A 139 1.80 -5.53 5.27
N ALA A 140 2.62 -4.78 4.53
CA ALA A 140 2.14 -3.98 3.42
C ALA A 140 1.50 -4.82 2.32
N SER A 141 1.98 -6.05 2.10
CA SER A 141 1.44 -6.98 1.11
C SER A 141 0.07 -7.54 1.52
N ASP A 142 -0.10 -7.88 2.79
CA ASP A 142 -1.40 -8.32 3.33
C ASP A 142 -2.47 -7.21 3.20
N LEU A 143 -2.11 -5.99 3.61
CA LEU A 143 -2.99 -4.82 3.50
C LEU A 143 -3.26 -4.43 2.03
N ALA A 144 -2.26 -4.54 1.16
CA ALA A 144 -2.45 -4.30 -0.28
C ALA A 144 -3.37 -5.36 -0.90
N SER A 145 -3.21 -6.63 -0.54
CA SER A 145 -4.05 -7.73 -0.99
C SER A 145 -5.51 -7.52 -0.57
N TYR A 146 -5.73 -7.07 0.66
CA TYR A 146 -7.06 -6.67 1.15
C TYR A 146 -7.66 -5.55 0.31
N LEU A 147 -6.91 -4.46 0.07
CA LEU A 147 -7.36 -3.34 -0.76
C LEU A 147 -7.65 -3.75 -2.21
N LEU A 148 -6.87 -4.66 -2.79
CA LEU A 148 -7.08 -5.18 -4.14
C LEU A 148 -8.32 -6.09 -4.21
N GLY A 149 -8.61 -6.88 -3.18
CA GLY A 149 -9.87 -7.61 -3.06
C GLY A 149 -11.10 -6.68 -3.08
N LEU A 150 -11.03 -5.58 -2.32
CA LEU A 150 -12.07 -4.54 -2.34
C LEU A 150 -12.18 -3.85 -3.71
N ALA A 151 -11.06 -3.58 -4.37
CA ALA A 151 -11.04 -3.00 -5.72
C ALA A 151 -11.69 -3.93 -6.75
N HIS A 152 -11.40 -5.23 -6.69
CA HIS A 152 -12.02 -6.26 -7.52
C HIS A 152 -13.54 -6.35 -7.31
N ALA A 153 -13.98 -6.31 -6.05
CA ALA A 153 -15.40 -6.26 -5.71
C ALA A 153 -16.09 -5.00 -6.28
N LEU A 154 -15.41 -3.84 -6.29
CA LEU A 154 -15.92 -2.61 -6.91
C LEU A 154 -16.06 -2.70 -8.44
N LEU A 155 -15.24 -3.53 -9.10
CA LEU A 155 -15.36 -3.84 -10.53
C LEU A 155 -16.51 -4.82 -10.83
N GLY A 156 -17.19 -5.34 -9.80
CA GLY A 156 -18.27 -6.31 -9.94
C GLY A 156 -17.79 -7.73 -10.24
N GLY A 157 -16.52 -8.04 -9.97
CA GLY A 157 -15.97 -9.38 -10.12
C GLY A 157 -15.96 -9.93 -11.55
N ALA A 158 -15.85 -9.05 -12.56
CA ALA A 158 -15.91 -9.43 -13.97
C ALA A 158 -14.75 -10.36 -14.42
N LEU A 159 -13.62 -10.33 -13.72
CA LEU A 159 -12.48 -11.23 -13.90
C LEU A 159 -12.42 -12.18 -12.69
N GLU A 160 -11.82 -13.36 -12.87
CA GLU A 160 -11.47 -14.21 -11.72
C GLU A 160 -10.49 -13.46 -10.81
N LEU A 161 -10.68 -13.56 -9.49
CA LEU A 161 -9.91 -12.80 -8.51
C LEU A 161 -8.42 -13.10 -8.63
N GLU A 162 -8.07 -14.38 -8.79
CA GLU A 162 -6.70 -14.85 -8.90
C GLU A 162 -5.98 -14.22 -10.10
N LYS A 163 -6.63 -14.22 -11.28
CA LYS A 163 -6.07 -13.58 -12.49
C LYS A 163 -5.90 -12.07 -12.34
N TYR A 164 -6.85 -11.42 -11.65
CA TYR A 164 -6.75 -10.00 -11.36
C TYR A 164 -5.56 -9.72 -10.43
N LEU A 165 -5.40 -10.50 -9.36
CA LEU A 165 -4.31 -10.36 -8.42
C LEU A 165 -2.95 -10.67 -9.05
N GLU A 166 -2.85 -11.69 -9.90
CA GLU A 166 -1.62 -11.99 -10.67
C GLU A 166 -1.17 -10.79 -11.52
N ALA A 167 -2.12 -10.15 -12.23
CA ALA A 167 -1.83 -8.97 -13.04
C ALA A 167 -1.39 -7.78 -12.17
N GLN A 168 -2.03 -7.57 -11.03
CA GLN A 168 -1.65 -6.52 -10.08
C GLN A 168 -0.29 -6.80 -9.45
N ALA A 169 0.00 -8.05 -9.09
CA ALA A 169 1.27 -8.48 -8.52
C ALA A 169 2.43 -8.19 -9.48
N ALA A 170 2.28 -8.53 -10.76
CA ALA A 170 3.28 -8.25 -11.79
C ALA A 170 3.57 -6.74 -11.90
N GLN A 171 2.53 -5.91 -11.93
CA GLN A 171 2.68 -4.45 -11.99
C GLN A 171 3.31 -3.89 -10.71
N ILE A 172 2.90 -4.37 -9.54
CA ILE A 172 3.42 -3.94 -8.24
C ILE A 172 4.91 -4.27 -8.14
N ARG A 173 5.33 -5.47 -8.56
CA ARG A 173 6.74 -5.88 -8.51
C ARG A 173 7.61 -5.00 -9.40
N GLU A 174 7.12 -4.61 -10.57
CA GLU A 174 7.82 -3.66 -11.44
C GLU A 174 7.89 -2.26 -10.81
N ASP A 175 6.79 -1.77 -10.23
CA ASP A 175 6.73 -0.49 -9.55
C ASP A 175 7.70 -0.42 -8.34
N VAL A 176 7.81 -1.52 -7.58
CA VAL A 176 8.74 -1.68 -6.45
C VAL A 176 10.18 -1.70 -6.95
N ARG A 177 10.48 -2.48 -7.99
CA ARG A 177 11.82 -2.49 -8.61
C ARG A 177 12.22 -1.11 -9.09
N ALA A 178 11.32 -0.40 -9.79
CA ALA A 178 11.56 0.93 -10.31
C ALA A 178 11.82 1.96 -9.19
N VAL A 179 11.08 1.90 -8.08
CA VAL A 179 11.29 2.85 -6.96
C VAL A 179 12.61 2.59 -6.23
N LEU A 180 12.99 1.33 -6.04
CA LEU A 180 14.28 0.97 -5.43
C LEU A 180 15.46 1.38 -6.32
N VAL A 181 15.38 1.13 -7.63
CA VAL A 181 16.40 1.59 -8.59
C VAL A 181 16.50 3.12 -8.58
N ARG A 182 15.36 3.82 -8.44
CA ARG A 182 15.33 5.28 -8.31
C ARG A 182 16.05 5.76 -7.05
N GLN A 183 15.91 5.06 -5.91
CA GLN A 183 16.59 5.40 -4.65
C GLN A 183 18.11 5.53 -4.83
N VAL A 184 18.72 4.60 -5.57
CA VAL A 184 20.18 4.58 -5.75
C VAL A 184 20.69 5.37 -6.96
N ARG A 185 19.79 5.89 -7.81
CA ARG A 185 20.16 6.67 -9.01
C ARG A 185 19.92 8.16 -8.88
N VAL A 186 19.02 8.58 -7.98
CA VAL A 186 18.65 9.98 -7.80
C VAL A 186 19.28 10.53 -6.53
N PRO A 187 20.16 11.55 -6.61
CA PRO A 187 20.82 12.18 -5.46
C PRO A 187 19.91 12.47 -4.26
N LEU A 188 18.77 13.10 -4.54
CA LEU A 188 17.84 13.53 -3.51
C LEU A 188 17.18 12.34 -2.81
N GLU A 189 16.85 11.29 -3.55
CA GLU A 189 16.20 10.10 -3.00
C GLU A 189 17.17 9.34 -2.09
N LEU A 190 18.40 9.13 -2.58
CA LEU A 190 19.46 8.50 -1.78
C LEU A 190 19.73 9.27 -0.49
N LYS A 191 19.81 10.60 -0.59
CA LYS A 191 19.98 11.46 0.58
C LYS A 191 18.85 11.29 1.57
N VAL A 192 17.59 11.34 1.12
CA VAL A 192 16.42 11.17 1.98
C VAL A 192 16.45 9.80 2.68
N ALA A 193 16.83 8.73 1.99
CA ALA A 193 16.94 7.41 2.59
C ALA A 193 18.04 7.34 3.66
N ARG A 194 19.23 7.91 3.38
CA ARG A 194 20.35 7.96 4.33
C ARG A 194 20.06 8.83 5.55
N ASP A 195 19.60 10.05 5.33
CA ASP A 195 19.24 10.99 6.40
C ASP A 195 18.18 10.37 7.32
N ARG A 196 17.22 9.63 6.76
CA ARG A 196 16.20 8.91 7.55
C ARG A 196 16.82 7.78 8.37
N HIS A 197 17.66 6.94 7.76
CA HIS A 197 18.37 5.88 8.45
C HIS A 197 19.20 6.42 9.62
N GLU A 198 20.02 7.44 9.36
CA GLU A 198 20.88 8.08 10.36
C GLU A 198 20.07 8.69 11.52
N ARG A 199 18.96 9.38 11.21
CA ARG A 199 18.06 9.92 12.25
C ARG A 199 17.46 8.84 13.14
N ILE A 200 17.05 7.70 12.56
CA ILE A 200 16.46 6.60 13.33
C ILE A 200 17.52 5.93 14.20
N GLU A 201 18.71 5.63 13.66
CA GLU A 201 19.84 5.06 14.40
C GLU A 201 20.31 5.97 15.55
N ASN A 202 20.23 7.29 15.36
CA ASN A 202 20.57 8.27 16.39
C ASN A 202 19.44 8.53 17.41
N GLY A 203 18.27 7.92 17.23
CA GLY A 203 17.11 8.11 18.12
C GLY A 203 16.43 9.48 17.97
N GLU A 204 16.65 10.20 16.86
CA GLU A 204 16.11 11.54 16.56
C GLU A 204 14.71 11.48 15.91
N VAL A 205 13.97 10.41 16.18
CA VAL A 205 12.61 10.26 15.69
C VAL A 205 11.68 11.07 16.59
N GLU A 206 11.44 12.33 16.22
CA GLU A 206 10.28 13.05 16.74
C GLU A 206 9.02 12.25 16.39
N ASP A 207 8.30 11.89 17.45
CA ASP A 207 7.03 11.18 17.46
C ASP A 207 5.95 12.07 16.80
N SER A 208 6.03 12.23 15.48
CA SER A 208 5.10 13.04 14.68
C SER A 208 3.68 12.44 14.62
N ALA A 209 3.47 11.30 15.28
CA ALA A 209 2.15 10.72 15.54
C ALA A 209 1.40 11.38 16.72
N ALA A 210 2.03 12.30 17.49
CA ALA A 210 1.38 12.95 18.62
C ALA A 210 0.65 14.27 18.31
N GLN A 211 0.65 14.76 17.06
CA GLN A 211 -0.03 16.02 16.70
C GLN A 211 -0.66 15.98 15.30
N ALA A 212 -1.82 15.33 15.18
CA ALA A 212 -2.82 15.64 14.14
C ALA A 212 -4.22 15.22 14.62
#